data_AF-A0A0C2MJB3-F1
#
_entry.id   AF-A0A0C2MJB3-F1
#
_cell.length_a   1.000
_cell.length_b   1.000
_cell.length_c   1.000
_cell.angle_alpha   90.00
_cell.angle_beta   90.00
_cell.angle_gamma   90.00
#
_symmetry.space_group_name_H-M   'P 1'
#
loop_
_entity.id
_entity.type
_entity.pdbx_description
1 polymer ?
#
loop_
_entity_poly.entity_id
_entity_poly.type
_entity_poly.pdbx_seq_one_letter_code
_entity_poly.pdbx_strand_id
1 'polypeptide(L)'
;MCNIPEEKIHFINDEEESLESSAIVDVIFDNADRRLPIQKDEVTLRRVLSSKKDSFYIDNKSITKQEMVSFLESVGFSKCNPYNIVKQGKVHELAVADDEDRYHLLLDIAGVNVYNEKRQDSIKLLDQACEKRLQIQEKIADMQSKLRELEVEKQEIIDYNRKEKKKQTIEYLIYEKDKNDFQSRIEQYNSEKELLLETLRGLEDRINSKKQDLQKSSETSVEKSNLLSNREKTIQDLLEKIKELILLKSRVELEIDELKSTHNLSIDQKVNFV
;
A
#
# COMPACT_ATOMS: atom_id res chain seq x y z
N MET A 1 8.17 100.81 -3.35
CA MET A 1 9.50 100.31 -3.79
C MET A 1 10.08 99.51 -2.63
N CYS A 2 10.00 98.18 -2.70
CA CYS A 2 10.65 97.29 -1.75
C CYS A 2 11.67 96.47 -2.52
N ASN A 3 12.94 96.63 -2.17
CA ASN A 3 14.06 95.86 -2.69
C ASN A 3 13.88 94.40 -2.31
N ILE A 4 13.89 93.53 -3.32
CA ILE A 4 14.07 92.09 -3.15
C ILE A 4 15.59 91.86 -3.11
N PRO A 5 16.18 91.38 -2.01
CA PRO A 5 17.57 90.95 -2.05
C PRO A 5 17.64 89.64 -2.85
N GLU A 6 18.37 89.67 -3.97
CA GLU A 6 18.75 88.47 -4.71
C GLU A 6 19.83 87.71 -3.92
N GLU A 7 19.44 86.91 -2.95
CA GLU A 7 20.32 85.87 -2.41
C GLU A 7 20.12 84.57 -3.19
N LYS A 8 20.95 84.37 -4.21
CA LYS A 8 21.20 83.04 -4.78
C LYS A 8 21.90 82.19 -3.72
N ILE A 9 21.14 81.44 -2.95
CA ILE A 9 21.69 80.42 -2.06
C ILE A 9 22.02 79.19 -2.91
N HIS A 10 23.30 79.04 -3.25
CA HIS A 10 23.84 77.79 -3.78
C HIS A 10 23.96 76.77 -2.64
N PHE A 11 23.21 75.67 -2.73
CA PHE A 11 23.49 74.47 -1.95
C PHE A 11 24.24 73.46 -2.81
N ILE A 12 25.40 73.04 -2.28
CA ILE A 12 26.29 72.01 -2.82
C ILE A 12 25.82 70.67 -2.25
N ASN A 13 25.34 69.76 -3.09
CA ASN A 13 25.71 68.34 -3.14
C ASN A 13 24.83 67.56 -4.13
N ASP A 14 25.54 66.73 -4.90
CA ASP A 14 25.14 65.60 -5.75
C ASP A 14 24.42 65.86 -7.10
N GLU A 15 25.17 65.51 -8.14
CA GLU A 15 24.83 65.28 -9.55
C GLU A 15 24.40 66.51 -10.38
N GLU A 16 25.36 67.03 -11.17
CA GLU A 16 25.13 67.92 -12.31
C GLU A 16 24.33 67.20 -13.42
N GLU A 17 23.04 66.94 -13.21
CA GLU A 17 22.10 66.97 -14.32
C GLU A 17 21.75 68.43 -14.59
N SER A 18 21.98 68.88 -15.82
CA SER A 18 21.73 70.24 -16.30
C SER A 18 20.39 70.81 -15.79
N LEU A 19 20.48 71.73 -14.83
CA LEU A 19 19.38 72.50 -14.23
C LEU A 19 18.60 73.37 -15.24
N GLU A 20 19.03 73.42 -16.50
CA GLU A 20 18.36 74.20 -17.56
C GLU A 20 16.97 73.65 -17.93
N SER A 21 16.61 72.43 -17.50
CA SER A 21 15.33 71.79 -17.84
C SER A 21 14.43 71.42 -16.64
N SER A 22 14.76 71.90 -15.44
CA SER A 22 13.99 71.66 -14.21
C SER A 22 13.57 72.96 -13.53
N ALA A 23 12.35 72.96 -13.00
CA ALA A 23 11.77 74.06 -12.25
C ALA A 23 11.55 73.63 -10.79
N ILE A 24 11.99 74.47 -9.85
CA ILE A 24 11.85 74.23 -8.42
C ILE A 24 11.01 75.36 -7.83
N VAL A 25 10.01 74.99 -7.03
CA VAL A 25 9.17 75.94 -6.30
C VAL A 25 9.15 75.55 -4.84
N ASP A 26 9.59 76.46 -3.99
CA ASP A 26 9.59 76.34 -2.54
C ASP A 26 8.57 77.33 -1.96
N VAL A 27 7.72 76.84 -1.07
CA VAL A 27 6.78 77.65 -0.30
C VAL A 27 7.05 77.39 1.17
N ILE A 28 7.35 78.45 1.91
CA ILE A 28 7.61 78.41 3.35
C ILE A 28 6.35 78.88 4.07
N PHE A 29 5.80 78.01 4.92
CA PHE A 29 4.65 78.30 5.77
C PHE A 29 5.11 78.59 7.19
N ASP A 30 4.60 79.68 7.76
CA ASP A 30 4.63 79.89 9.20
C ASP A 30 3.68 78.90 9.88
N ASN A 31 4.19 78.14 10.84
CA ASN A 31 3.51 77.11 11.62
C ASN A 31 3.55 77.42 13.13
N ALA A 32 3.57 78.71 13.49
CA ALA A 32 3.46 79.15 14.88
C ALA A 32 2.20 78.64 15.60
N ASP A 33 1.09 78.46 14.85
CA ASP A 33 -0.20 77.97 15.37
C ASP A 33 -0.31 76.43 15.46
N ARG A 34 0.75 75.71 15.04
CA ARG A 34 0.83 74.23 15.06
C ARG A 34 -0.30 73.52 14.30
N ARG A 35 -0.88 74.17 13.29
CA ARG A 35 -1.87 73.52 12.41
C ARG A 35 -1.25 72.43 11.53
N LEU A 36 0.02 72.58 11.16
CA LEU A 36 0.77 71.53 10.48
C LEU A 36 1.34 70.56 11.53
N PRO A 37 1.20 69.23 11.36
CA PRO A 37 1.65 68.22 12.32
C PRO A 37 3.18 68.01 12.27
N ILE A 38 3.95 69.11 12.29
CA ILE A 38 5.40 69.15 12.24
C ILE A 38 5.87 70.06 13.38
N GLN A 39 6.80 69.57 14.21
CA GLN A 39 7.34 70.32 15.35
C GLN A 39 8.41 71.33 14.91
N LYS A 40 8.04 72.23 14.02
CA LYS A 40 8.86 73.35 13.57
C LYS A 40 8.00 74.59 13.38
N ASP A 41 8.59 75.73 13.66
CA ASP A 41 7.94 77.06 13.52
C ASP A 41 7.79 77.46 12.06
N GLU A 42 8.63 76.94 11.17
CA GLU A 42 8.51 77.11 9.72
C GLU A 42 8.55 75.73 9.04
N VAL A 43 7.68 75.54 8.06
CA VAL A 43 7.58 74.30 7.26
C VAL A 43 7.77 74.65 5.80
N THR A 44 8.72 73.99 5.13
CA THR A 44 8.99 74.20 3.70
C THR A 44 8.35 73.09 2.87
N LEU A 45 7.48 73.47 1.95
CA LEU A 45 6.93 72.59 0.92
C LEU A 45 7.63 72.87 -0.40
N ARG A 46 8.27 71.85 -0.97
CA ARG A 46 9.02 71.96 -2.23
C ARG A 46 8.44 71.03 -3.29
N ARG A 47 8.28 71.55 -4.50
CA ARG A 47 8.00 70.75 -5.70
C ARG A 47 9.13 70.95 -6.71
N VAL A 48 9.70 69.84 -7.16
CA VAL A 48 10.72 69.80 -8.21
C VAL A 48 10.09 69.15 -9.43
N LEU A 49 9.95 69.94 -10.50
CA LEU A 49 9.39 69.50 -11.76
C LEU A 49 10.51 69.47 -12.82
N SER A 50 10.84 68.29 -13.28
CA SER A 50 11.75 68.04 -14.40
C SER A 50 10.99 67.39 -15.55
N SER A 51 11.52 67.48 -16.77
CA SER A 51 10.88 66.90 -17.97
C SER A 51 10.51 65.40 -17.85
N LYS A 52 11.19 64.66 -16.96
CA LYS A 52 10.97 63.21 -16.73
C LYS A 52 10.41 62.88 -15.33
N LYS A 53 10.35 63.84 -14.40
CA LYS A 53 10.14 63.54 -12.98
C LYS A 53 9.39 64.67 -12.27
N ASP A 54 8.38 64.32 -11.48
CA ASP A 54 7.65 65.23 -10.59
C ASP A 54 7.87 64.73 -9.15
N SER A 55 8.58 65.52 -8.33
CA SER A 55 8.98 65.14 -6.97
C SER A 55 8.50 66.16 -5.94
N PHE A 56 8.02 65.66 -4.80
CA PHE A 56 7.46 66.45 -3.71
C PHE A 56 8.29 66.26 -2.44
N TYR A 57 8.51 67.34 -1.71
CA TYR A 57 9.28 67.33 -0.47
C TYR A 57 8.61 68.17 0.61
N ILE A 58 8.69 67.70 1.85
CA ILE A 58 8.33 68.44 3.07
C ILE A 58 9.60 68.52 3.92
N ASP A 59 10.09 69.73 4.21
CA ASP A 59 11.33 69.93 4.99
C ASP A 59 12.52 69.06 4.51
N ASN A 60 12.74 69.05 3.19
CA ASN A 60 13.75 68.22 2.50
C ASN A 60 13.50 66.70 2.51
N LYS A 61 12.41 66.21 3.11
CA LYS A 61 12.01 64.79 3.04
C LYS A 61 11.17 64.52 1.80
N SER A 62 11.62 63.59 0.96
CA SER A 62 10.88 63.14 -0.23
C SER A 62 9.60 62.38 0.18
N ILE A 63 8.49 62.72 -0.46
CA ILE A 63 7.19 62.08 -0.26
C ILE A 63 6.47 61.85 -1.59
N THR A 64 5.48 60.96 -1.59
CA THR A 64 4.63 60.74 -2.76
C THR A 64 3.61 61.87 -2.95
N LYS A 65 3.12 62.01 -4.18
CA LYS A 65 2.02 62.95 -4.49
C LYS A 65 0.78 62.70 -3.64
N GLN A 66 0.45 61.44 -3.34
CA GLN A 66 -0.71 61.09 -2.53
C GLN A 66 -0.53 61.56 -1.08
N GLU A 67 0.63 61.30 -0.48
CA GLU A 67 0.95 61.78 0.87
C GLU A 67 0.95 63.31 0.96
N MET A 68 1.46 64.01 -0.05
CA MET A 68 1.44 65.47 -0.11
C MET A 68 0.00 66.01 -0.11
N VAL A 69 -0.88 65.37 -0.87
CA VAL A 69 -2.29 65.73 -0.94
C VAL A 69 -3.00 65.44 0.38
N SER A 70 -2.80 64.26 0.97
CA SER A 70 -3.36 63.92 2.27
C SER A 70 -2.86 64.85 3.38
N PHE A 71 -1.60 65.26 3.32
CA PHE A 71 -1.02 66.23 4.25
C PHE A 71 -1.71 67.60 4.13
N LEU A 72 -1.86 68.13 2.92
CA LEU A 72 -2.58 69.39 2.68
C LEU A 72 -4.06 69.30 3.09
N GLU A 73 -4.73 68.19 2.80
CA GLU A 73 -6.12 67.95 3.22
C GLU A 73 -6.26 67.95 4.75
N SER A 74 -5.31 67.36 5.48
CA SER A 74 -5.31 67.34 6.95
C SER A 74 -5.22 68.74 7.58
N VAL A 75 -4.64 69.70 6.86
CA VAL A 75 -4.47 71.10 7.28
C VAL A 75 -5.67 71.97 6.86
N GLY A 76 -6.58 71.41 6.06
CA GLY A 76 -7.77 72.09 5.54
C GLY A 76 -7.63 72.60 4.10
N PHE A 77 -6.48 72.36 3.46
CA PHE A 77 -6.29 72.62 2.02
C PHE A 77 -6.83 71.45 1.21
N SER A 78 -8.16 71.31 1.18
CA SER A 78 -8.81 70.32 0.34
C SER A 78 -8.87 70.78 -1.12
N LYS A 79 -8.62 69.85 -2.05
CA LYS A 79 -8.88 70.06 -3.49
C LYS A 79 -10.35 70.29 -3.79
N CYS A 80 -11.22 69.78 -2.93
CA CYS A 80 -12.67 69.93 -3.08
C CYS A 80 -13.14 71.32 -2.61
N ASN A 81 -12.31 72.13 -1.95
CA ASN A 81 -12.67 73.49 -1.57
C ASN A 81 -12.12 74.51 -2.60
N PRO A 82 -12.96 75.04 -3.51
CA PRO A 82 -12.51 75.92 -4.59
C PRO A 82 -12.16 77.34 -4.13
N TYR A 83 -12.41 77.71 -2.87
CA TYR A 83 -12.08 79.05 -2.36
C TYR A 83 -10.61 79.24 -2.03
N ASN A 84 -9.81 78.16 -2.04
CA ASN A 84 -8.38 78.25 -1.81
C ASN A 84 -7.64 78.93 -3.00
N ILE A 85 -8.17 78.83 -4.23
CA ILE A 85 -7.55 79.40 -5.43
C ILE A 85 -8.63 79.97 -6.37
N VAL A 86 -8.68 81.28 -6.52
CA VAL A 86 -9.59 81.95 -7.47
C VAL A 86 -8.87 82.17 -8.81
N LYS A 87 -9.22 81.37 -9.82
CA LYS A 87 -8.71 81.54 -11.19
C LYS A 87 -9.46 82.66 -11.92
N GLN A 88 -8.81 83.27 -12.91
CA GLN A 88 -9.46 84.24 -13.80
C GLN A 88 -10.69 83.59 -14.46
N GLY A 89 -11.82 84.31 -14.46
CA GLY A 89 -13.09 83.82 -15.00
C GLY A 89 -13.98 83.07 -14.01
N LYS A 90 -13.45 82.58 -12.87
CA LYS A 90 -14.23 81.80 -11.91
C LYS A 90 -15.39 82.57 -11.26
N VAL A 91 -15.21 83.88 -11.07
CA VAL A 91 -16.28 84.77 -10.55
C VAL A 91 -17.45 84.87 -11.53
N HIS A 92 -17.15 84.93 -12.84
CA HIS A 92 -18.19 84.97 -13.87
C HIS A 92 -18.90 83.61 -13.99
N GLU A 93 -18.13 82.52 -13.94
CA GLU A 93 -18.67 81.15 -13.92
C GLU A 93 -19.64 80.95 -12.76
N LEU A 94 -19.29 81.39 -11.54
CA LEU A 94 -20.18 81.31 -10.38
C LEU A 94 -21.44 82.18 -10.53
N ALA A 95 -21.32 83.33 -11.19
CA ALA A 95 -22.44 84.23 -11.44
C ALA A 95 -23.47 83.64 -12.43
N VAL A 96 -22.99 82.87 -13.42
CA VAL A 96 -23.82 82.27 -14.48
C VAL A 96 -24.21 80.80 -14.17
N ALA A 97 -23.57 80.16 -13.19
CA ALA A 97 -23.82 78.77 -12.82
C ALA A 97 -25.29 78.50 -12.46
N ASP A 98 -25.76 77.31 -12.82
CA ASP A 98 -27.10 76.83 -12.46
C ASP A 98 -27.18 76.51 -10.96
N ASP A 99 -28.41 76.41 -10.45
CA ASP A 99 -28.64 76.18 -9.02
C ASP A 99 -28.12 74.81 -8.55
N GLU A 100 -28.08 73.80 -9.42
CA GLU A 100 -27.47 72.50 -9.11
C GLU A 100 -25.95 72.60 -8.93
N ASP A 101 -25.25 73.34 -9.80
CA ASP A 101 -23.81 73.56 -9.69
C ASP A 101 -23.45 74.36 -8.43
N ARG A 102 -24.27 75.37 -8.10
CA ARG A 102 -24.14 76.11 -6.84
C ARG A 102 -24.37 75.22 -5.62
N TYR A 103 -25.33 74.30 -5.71
CA TYR A 103 -25.61 73.34 -4.64
C TYR A 103 -24.44 72.35 -4.45
N HIS A 104 -23.89 71.79 -5.52
CA HIS A 104 -22.72 70.93 -5.45
C HIS A 104 -21.51 71.66 -4.85
N LEU A 105 -21.30 72.91 -5.26
CA LEU A 105 -20.29 73.77 -4.68
C LEU A 105 -20.49 73.97 -3.17
N LEU A 106 -21.73 74.19 -2.71
CA LEU A 106 -22.02 74.32 -1.27
C LEU A 106 -21.77 73.02 -0.51
N LEU A 107 -22.09 71.86 -1.10
CA LEU A 107 -21.80 70.55 -0.50
C LEU A 107 -20.30 70.27 -0.37
N ASP A 108 -19.53 70.70 -1.36
CA ASP A 108 -18.07 70.61 -1.38
C ASP A 108 -17.44 71.48 -0.28
N ILE A 109 -17.91 72.73 -0.11
CA ILE A 109 -17.48 73.61 0.99
C ILE A 109 -17.83 73.01 2.35
N ALA A 110 -19.02 72.42 2.47
CA ALA A 110 -19.49 71.80 3.69
C ALA A 110 -18.74 70.49 4.01
N GLY A 111 -17.89 69.98 3.10
CA GLY A 111 -17.14 68.73 3.28
C GLY A 111 -18.01 67.48 3.29
N VAL A 112 -19.28 67.59 2.88
CA VAL A 112 -20.26 66.49 2.89
C VAL A 112 -19.91 65.44 1.83
N ASN A 113 -19.31 65.84 0.71
CA ASN A 113 -18.94 64.93 -0.37
C ASN A 113 -17.88 63.91 0.07
N VAL A 114 -16.86 64.31 0.84
CA VAL A 114 -15.84 63.37 1.39
C VAL A 114 -16.47 62.33 2.31
N TYR A 115 -17.46 62.73 3.12
CA TYR A 115 -18.19 61.79 3.97
C TYR A 115 -19.03 60.81 3.14
N ASN A 116 -19.74 61.32 2.12
CA ASN A 116 -20.57 60.49 1.25
C ASN A 116 -19.76 59.47 0.45
N GLU A 117 -18.61 59.86 -0.10
CA GLU A 117 -17.69 58.94 -0.79
C GLU A 117 -17.20 57.82 0.15
N LYS A 118 -16.70 58.19 1.34
CA LYS A 118 -16.24 57.21 2.35
C LYS A 118 -17.36 56.28 2.78
N ARG A 119 -18.58 56.79 2.94
CA ARG A 119 -19.77 56.00 3.26
C ARG A 119 -20.07 55.01 2.13
N GLN A 120 -20.05 55.45 0.88
CA GLN A 120 -20.33 54.60 -0.28
C GLN A 120 -19.30 53.48 -0.40
N ASP A 121 -18.01 53.78 -0.21
CA ASP A 121 -16.96 52.77 -0.24
C ASP A 121 -17.05 51.78 0.93
N SER A 122 -17.45 52.25 2.11
CA SER A 122 -17.71 51.38 3.26
C SER A 122 -18.88 50.43 3.00
N ILE A 123 -19.94 50.88 2.33
CA ILE A 123 -21.08 50.04 1.94
C ILE A 123 -20.63 48.96 0.94
N LYS A 124 -19.87 49.33 -0.10
CA LYS A 124 -19.32 48.35 -1.05
C LYS A 124 -18.47 47.29 -0.36
N LEU A 125 -17.63 47.69 0.60
CA LEU A 125 -16.81 46.76 1.36
C LEU A 125 -17.66 45.81 2.22
N LEU A 126 -18.73 46.32 2.82
CA LEU A 126 -19.68 45.53 3.59
C LEU A 126 -20.39 44.49 2.71
N ASP A 127 -20.83 44.88 1.51
CA ASP A 127 -21.49 43.97 0.57
C ASP A 127 -20.54 42.83 0.15
N GLN A 128 -19.28 43.16 -0.16
CA GLN A 128 -18.25 42.15 -0.47
C GLN A 128 -17.98 41.22 0.72
N ALA A 129 -17.98 41.74 1.95
CA ALA A 129 -17.82 40.93 3.15
C ALA A 129 -19.02 39.99 3.37
N CYS A 130 -20.24 40.46 3.08
CA CYS A 130 -21.45 39.66 3.14
C CYS A 130 -21.44 38.52 2.11
N GLU A 131 -21.03 38.77 0.86
CA GLU A 131 -20.86 37.72 -0.15
C GLU A 131 -19.83 36.67 0.28
N LYS A 132 -18.65 37.11 0.77
CA LYS A 132 -17.63 36.19 1.27
C LYS A 132 -18.13 35.35 2.43
N ARG A 133 -18.92 35.92 3.34
CA ARG A 133 -19.53 35.19 4.44
C ARG A 133 -20.49 34.11 3.94
N LEU A 134 -21.30 34.42 2.92
CA LEU A 134 -22.22 33.45 2.32
C LEU A 134 -21.46 32.27 1.70
N GLN A 135 -20.40 32.53 0.94
CA GLN A 135 -19.55 31.48 0.36
C GLN A 135 -18.89 30.60 1.42
N ILE A 136 -18.48 31.19 2.56
CA ILE A 136 -17.93 30.42 3.68
C ILE A 136 -19.00 29.51 4.29
N GLN A 137 -20.23 30.01 4.45
CA GLN A 137 -21.34 29.21 4.98
C GLN A 137 -21.68 28.02 4.07
N GLU A 138 -21.69 28.22 2.76
CA GLU A 138 -21.88 27.15 1.77
C GLU A 138 -20.79 26.08 1.89
N LYS A 139 -19.52 26.48 1.92
CA LYS A 139 -18.40 25.54 2.11
C LYS A 139 -18.47 24.77 3.43
N ILE A 140 -18.93 25.40 4.51
CA ILE A 140 -19.13 24.73 5.80
C ILE A 140 -20.23 23.67 5.68
N ALA A 141 -21.34 23.98 4.99
CA ALA A 141 -22.42 23.02 4.77
C ALA A 141 -21.95 21.81 3.96
N ASP A 142 -21.14 22.03 2.92
CA ASP A 142 -20.54 20.96 2.11
C ASP A 142 -19.61 20.08 2.96
N MET A 143 -18.74 20.69 3.76
CA MET A 143 -17.84 19.97 4.67
C MET A 143 -18.63 19.13 5.69
N GLN A 144 -19.74 19.66 6.22
CA GLN A 144 -20.61 18.91 7.13
C GLN A 144 -21.29 17.73 6.43
N SER A 145 -21.69 17.87 5.16
CA SER A 145 -22.23 16.75 4.38
C SER A 145 -21.19 15.66 4.19
N LYS A 146 -19.97 16.04 3.80
CA LYS A 146 -18.87 15.10 3.61
C LYS A 146 -18.46 14.41 4.91
N LEU A 147 -18.52 15.12 6.04
CA LEU A 147 -18.30 14.52 7.35
C LEU A 147 -19.33 13.43 7.68
N ARG A 148 -20.61 13.66 7.38
CA ARG A 148 -21.67 12.65 7.58
C ARG A 148 -21.45 11.42 6.71
N GLU A 149 -21.04 11.59 5.46
CA GLU A 149 -20.69 10.48 4.57
C GLU A 149 -19.52 9.66 5.14
N LEU A 150 -18.45 10.32 5.59
CA LEU A 150 -17.31 9.66 6.21
C LEU A 150 -17.66 8.93 7.52
N GLU A 151 -18.62 9.44 8.29
CA GLU A 151 -19.12 8.74 9.49
C GLU A 151 -19.84 7.43 9.13
N VAL A 152 -20.61 7.43 8.04
CA VAL A 152 -21.26 6.20 7.52
C VAL A 152 -20.21 5.21 7.05
N GLU A 153 -19.25 5.65 6.22
CA GLU A 153 -18.15 4.79 5.74
C GLU A 153 -17.34 4.18 6.90
N LYS A 154 -17.04 4.99 7.93
CA LYS A 154 -16.38 4.51 9.14
C LYS A 154 -17.18 3.40 9.81
N GLN A 155 -18.50 3.55 9.92
CA GLN A 155 -19.36 2.56 10.53
C GLN A 155 -19.39 1.26 9.71
N GLU A 156 -19.44 1.36 8.39
CA GLU A 156 -19.36 0.21 7.49
C GLU A 156 -18.03 -0.55 7.65
N ILE A 157 -16.90 0.15 7.76
CA ILE A 157 -15.59 -0.46 8.00
C ILE A 157 -15.54 -1.17 9.35
N ILE A 158 -16.13 -0.60 10.39
CA ILE A 158 -16.22 -1.25 11.72
C ILE A 158 -17.01 -2.55 11.62
N ASP A 159 -18.16 -2.52 10.94
CA ASP A 159 -19.00 -3.71 10.75
C ASP A 159 -18.33 -4.77 9.87
N TYR A 160 -17.62 -4.35 8.82
CA TYR A 160 -16.78 -5.22 8.00
C TYR A 160 -15.71 -5.91 8.84
N ASN A 161 -14.93 -5.16 9.63
CA ASN A 161 -13.89 -5.72 10.48
C ASN A 161 -14.46 -6.69 11.52
N ARG A 162 -15.65 -6.40 12.06
CA ARG A 162 -16.35 -7.31 12.97
C ARG A 162 -16.73 -8.62 12.28
N LYS A 163 -17.24 -8.55 11.05
CA LYS A 163 -17.57 -9.73 10.24
C LYS A 163 -16.32 -10.53 9.85
N GLU A 164 -15.23 -9.85 9.49
CA GLU A 164 -13.97 -10.50 9.13
C GLU A 164 -13.37 -11.25 10.32
N LYS A 165 -13.38 -10.66 11.52
CA LYS A 165 -12.95 -11.38 12.76
C LYS A 165 -13.79 -12.63 13.02
N LYS A 166 -15.10 -12.56 12.81
CA LYS A 166 -15.98 -13.73 12.96
C LYS A 166 -15.66 -14.80 11.93
N LYS A 167 -15.47 -14.42 10.67
CA LYS A 167 -15.07 -15.33 9.59
C LYS A 167 -13.75 -16.03 9.93
N GLN A 168 -12.71 -15.30 10.32
CA GLN A 168 -11.42 -15.86 10.73
C GLN A 168 -11.56 -16.86 11.88
N THR A 169 -12.42 -16.54 12.85
CA THR A 169 -12.70 -17.45 13.98
C THR A 169 -13.35 -18.74 13.50
N ILE A 170 -14.34 -18.66 12.61
CA ILE A 170 -15.02 -19.83 12.05
C ILE A 170 -14.06 -20.65 11.19
N GLU A 171 -13.24 -20.01 10.35
CA GLU A 171 -12.22 -20.69 9.55
C GLU A 171 -11.24 -21.46 10.43
N TYR A 172 -10.75 -20.83 11.51
CA TYR A 172 -9.89 -21.50 12.49
C TYR A 172 -10.56 -22.73 13.11
N LEU A 173 -11.84 -22.62 13.51
CA LEU A 173 -12.59 -23.74 14.08
C LEU A 173 -12.79 -24.88 13.08
N ILE A 174 -13.01 -24.57 11.79
CA ILE A 174 -13.08 -25.58 10.74
C ILE A 174 -11.73 -26.30 10.61
N TYR A 175 -10.63 -25.56 10.52
CA TYR A 175 -9.30 -26.15 10.43
C TYR A 175 -8.93 -26.99 11.65
N GLU A 176 -9.32 -26.57 12.85
CA GLU A 176 -9.12 -27.34 14.08
C GLU A 176 -9.91 -28.65 14.04
N LYS A 177 -11.17 -28.61 13.60
CA LYS A 177 -12.00 -29.80 13.42
C LYS A 177 -11.39 -30.77 12.40
N ASP A 178 -11.02 -30.27 11.22
CA ASP A 178 -10.42 -31.08 10.16
C ASP A 178 -9.12 -31.73 10.64
N LYS A 179 -8.29 -30.98 11.37
CA LYS A 179 -7.07 -31.51 11.99
C LYS A 179 -7.37 -32.65 12.94
N ASN A 180 -8.35 -32.49 13.83
CA ASN A 180 -8.75 -33.53 14.78
C ASN A 180 -9.28 -34.76 14.05
N ASP A 181 -10.12 -34.58 13.02
CA ASP A 181 -10.63 -35.68 12.19
C ASP A 181 -9.49 -36.45 11.49
N PHE A 182 -8.49 -35.74 10.95
CA PHE A 182 -7.30 -36.38 10.38
C PHE A 182 -6.47 -37.11 11.43
N GLN A 183 -6.30 -36.55 12.62
CA GLN A 183 -5.60 -37.22 13.72
C GLN A 183 -6.29 -38.51 14.12
N SER A 184 -7.62 -38.50 14.31
CA SER A 184 -8.38 -39.71 14.62
C SER A 184 -8.29 -40.76 13.50
N ARG A 185 -8.30 -40.35 12.22
CA ARG A 185 -8.09 -41.30 11.10
C ARG A 185 -6.68 -41.89 11.11
N ILE A 186 -5.66 -41.10 11.40
CA ILE A 186 -4.28 -41.59 11.54
C ILE A 186 -4.18 -42.62 12.67
N GLU A 187 -4.80 -42.34 13.81
CA GLU A 187 -4.85 -43.27 14.94
C GLU A 187 -5.54 -44.58 14.54
N GLN A 188 -6.69 -44.52 13.87
CA GLN A 188 -7.39 -45.70 13.35
C GLN A 188 -6.52 -46.53 12.41
N TYR A 189 -5.86 -45.90 11.44
CA TYR A 189 -4.96 -46.62 10.52
C TYR A 189 -3.75 -47.22 11.22
N ASN A 190 -3.22 -46.55 12.25
CA ASN A 190 -2.12 -47.10 13.05
C ASN A 190 -2.58 -48.34 13.83
N SER A 191 -3.76 -48.30 14.47
CA SER A 191 -4.32 -49.47 15.15
C SER A 191 -4.61 -50.62 14.19
N GLU A 192 -5.17 -50.35 13.01
CA GLU A 192 -5.39 -51.38 11.98
C GLU A 192 -4.08 -51.99 11.50
N LYS A 193 -3.04 -51.16 11.29
CA LYS A 193 -1.70 -51.62 10.93
C LYS A 193 -1.09 -52.52 12.01
N GLU A 194 -1.25 -52.17 13.30
CA GLU A 194 -0.77 -53.00 14.41
C GLU A 194 -1.45 -54.37 14.42
N LEU A 195 -2.77 -54.42 14.25
CA LEU A 195 -3.52 -55.66 14.12
C LEU A 195 -3.03 -56.49 12.93
N LEU A 196 -2.82 -55.86 11.76
CA LEU A 196 -2.32 -56.56 10.58
C LEU A 196 -0.91 -57.13 10.82
N LEU A 197 -0.02 -56.38 11.46
CA LEU A 197 1.32 -56.84 11.81
C LEU A 197 1.28 -58.04 12.77
N GLU A 198 0.36 -58.04 13.72
CA GLU A 198 0.18 -59.17 14.63
C GLU A 198 -0.35 -60.42 13.90
N THR A 199 -1.31 -60.24 12.98
CA THR A 199 -1.78 -61.37 12.14
C THR A 199 -0.69 -61.90 11.21
N LEU A 200 0.16 -61.03 10.65
CA LEU A 200 1.30 -61.43 9.83
C LEU A 200 2.31 -62.25 10.63
N ARG A 201 2.67 -61.79 11.84
CA ARG A 201 3.53 -62.57 12.75
C ARG A 201 2.94 -63.95 13.05
N GLY A 202 1.65 -64.02 13.37
CA GLY A 202 0.98 -65.30 13.60
C GLY A 202 0.96 -66.22 12.37
N LEU A 203 0.86 -65.67 11.16
CA LEU A 203 0.97 -66.44 9.92
C LEU A 203 2.40 -66.89 9.64
N GLU A 204 3.40 -66.05 9.90
CA GLU A 204 4.82 -66.41 9.79
C GLU A 204 5.18 -67.56 10.73
N ASP A 205 4.70 -67.53 11.98
CA ASP A 205 4.88 -68.63 12.95
C ASP A 205 4.21 -69.93 12.46
N ARG A 206 3.02 -69.83 11.86
CA ARG A 206 2.32 -70.98 11.25
C ARG A 206 3.04 -71.54 10.02
N ILE A 207 3.66 -70.67 9.20
CA ILE A 207 4.47 -71.10 8.06
C ILE A 207 5.73 -71.80 8.56
N ASN A 208 6.41 -71.23 9.57
CA ASN A 208 7.64 -71.80 10.13
C ASN A 208 7.40 -73.18 10.76
N SER A 209 6.34 -73.33 11.56
CA SER A 209 5.92 -74.64 12.10
C SER A 209 5.62 -75.65 10.99
N LYS A 210 4.79 -75.29 10.00
CA LYS A 210 4.51 -76.18 8.86
C LYS A 210 5.76 -76.55 8.07
N LYS A 211 6.69 -75.61 7.89
CA LYS A 211 7.97 -75.85 7.21
C LYS A 211 8.83 -76.85 7.99
N GLN A 212 8.87 -76.73 9.32
CA GLN A 212 9.55 -77.67 10.20
C GLN A 212 8.92 -79.08 10.14
N ASP A 213 7.59 -79.16 10.12
CA ASP A 213 6.87 -80.43 9.99
C ASP A 213 7.10 -81.08 8.62
N LEU A 214 7.09 -80.28 7.55
CA LEU A 214 7.40 -80.75 6.19
C LEU A 214 8.84 -81.28 6.11
N GLN A 215 9.79 -80.59 6.75
CA GLN A 215 11.18 -81.02 6.80
C GLN A 215 11.30 -82.40 7.48
N LYS A 216 10.68 -82.59 8.65
CA LYS A 216 10.64 -83.90 9.35
C LYS A 216 9.99 -84.99 8.48
N SER A 217 8.89 -84.66 7.80
CA SER A 217 8.22 -85.60 6.90
C SER A 217 9.09 -85.96 5.68
N SER A 218 9.90 -85.01 5.19
CA SER A 218 10.82 -85.25 4.07
C SER A 218 11.99 -86.14 4.51
N GLU A 219 12.56 -85.90 5.69
CA GLU A 219 13.64 -86.70 6.28
C GLU A 219 13.18 -88.16 6.46
N THR A 220 12.01 -88.37 7.07
CA THR A 220 11.42 -89.71 7.21
C THR A 220 11.08 -90.38 5.88
N SER A 221 10.69 -89.60 4.85
CA SER A 221 10.46 -90.14 3.50
C SER A 221 11.77 -90.57 2.82
N VAL A 222 12.84 -89.79 2.97
CA VAL A 222 14.18 -90.13 2.45
C VAL A 222 14.70 -91.38 3.15
N GLU A 223 14.56 -91.49 4.47
CA GLU A 223 14.90 -92.70 5.24
C GLU A 223 14.13 -93.92 4.73
N LYS A 224 12.81 -93.80 4.53
CA LYS A 224 11.99 -94.88 3.95
C LYS A 224 12.41 -95.25 2.53
N SER A 225 12.73 -94.27 1.68
CA SER A 225 13.23 -94.50 0.32
C SER A 225 14.56 -95.25 0.33
N ASN A 226 15.49 -94.87 1.21
CA ASN A 226 16.77 -95.55 1.37
C ASN A 226 16.56 -96.99 1.85
N LEU A 227 15.63 -97.21 2.79
CA LEU A 227 15.27 -98.55 3.24
C LEU A 227 14.67 -99.39 2.11
N LEU A 228 13.79 -98.81 1.28
CA LEU A 228 13.22 -99.48 0.12
C LEU A 228 14.30 -99.86 -0.89
N SER A 229 15.21 -98.94 -1.24
CA SER A 229 16.34 -99.23 -2.14
C SER A 229 17.23 -100.35 -1.62
N ASN A 230 17.50 -100.39 -0.31
CA ASN A 230 18.25 -101.49 0.30
C ASN A 230 17.48 -102.82 0.21
N ARG A 231 16.16 -102.80 0.41
CA ARG A 231 15.32 -103.99 0.23
C ARG A 231 15.25 -104.44 -1.23
N GLU A 232 15.20 -103.51 -2.18
CA GLU A 232 15.25 -103.81 -3.62
C GLU A 232 16.56 -104.47 -4.02
N LYS A 233 17.71 -103.97 -3.56
CA LYS A 233 19.01 -104.63 -3.73
C LYS A 233 19.00 -106.05 -3.17
N THR A 234 18.49 -106.21 -1.95
CA THR A 234 18.38 -107.53 -1.31
C THR A 234 17.49 -108.49 -2.13
N ILE A 235 16.39 -107.99 -2.70
CA ILE A 235 15.51 -108.78 -3.57
C ILE A 235 16.24 -109.16 -4.87
N GLN A 236 17.01 -108.25 -5.48
CA GLN A 236 17.82 -108.55 -6.66
C GLN A 236 18.86 -109.63 -6.36
N ASP A 237 19.59 -109.52 -5.26
CA ASP A 237 20.57 -110.53 -4.83
C ASP A 237 19.90 -111.90 -4.62
N LEU A 238 18.71 -111.94 -4.01
CA LEU A 238 17.94 -113.17 -3.83
C LEU A 238 17.46 -113.75 -5.17
N LEU A 239 17.02 -112.91 -6.11
CA LEU A 239 16.62 -113.35 -7.44
C LEU A 239 17.81 -113.92 -8.23
N GLU A 240 18.98 -113.32 -8.10
CA GLU A 240 20.22 -113.83 -8.70
C GLU A 240 20.59 -115.18 -8.10
N LYS A 241 20.48 -115.32 -6.78
CA LYS A 241 20.69 -116.60 -6.08
C LYS A 241 19.67 -117.67 -6.47
N ILE A 242 18.41 -117.30 -6.71
CA ILE A 242 17.40 -118.21 -7.24
C ILE A 242 17.76 -118.67 -8.65
N LYS A 243 18.25 -117.77 -9.53
CA LYS A 243 18.73 -118.16 -10.87
C LYS A 243 19.89 -119.14 -10.80
N GLU A 244 20.86 -118.91 -9.91
CA GLU A 244 21.96 -119.84 -9.67
C GLU A 244 21.47 -121.21 -9.22
N LEU A 245 20.51 -121.26 -8.29
CA LEU A 245 19.89 -122.50 -7.82
C LEU A 245 19.11 -123.22 -8.93
N ILE A 246 18.43 -122.49 -9.82
CA ILE A 246 17.74 -123.07 -10.99
C ILE A 246 18.77 -123.70 -11.94
N LEU A 247 19.87 -123.01 -12.24
CA LEU A 247 20.96 -123.54 -13.07
C LEU A 247 21.58 -124.79 -12.45
N LEU A 248 21.81 -124.78 -11.14
CA LEU A 248 22.33 -125.94 -10.42
C LEU A 248 21.32 -127.10 -10.42
N LYS A 249 20.03 -126.82 -10.23
CA LYS A 249 18.95 -127.82 -10.30
C LYS A 249 18.91 -128.46 -11.68
N SER A 250 18.95 -127.68 -12.75
CA SER A 250 18.99 -128.18 -14.13
C SER A 250 20.24 -129.00 -14.42
N ARG A 251 21.40 -128.63 -13.86
CA ARG A 251 22.62 -129.44 -13.96
C ARG A 251 22.49 -130.79 -13.25
N VAL A 252 21.92 -130.80 -12.05
CA VAL A 252 21.67 -132.05 -11.30
C VAL A 252 20.60 -132.91 -11.99
N GLU A 253 19.58 -132.30 -12.60
CA GLU A 253 18.58 -133.01 -13.42
C GLU A 253 19.23 -133.69 -14.63
N LEU A 254 20.17 -133.03 -15.31
CA LEU A 254 20.96 -133.62 -16.40
C LEU A 254 21.84 -134.78 -15.91
N GLU A 255 22.51 -134.65 -14.76
CA GLU A 255 23.28 -135.77 -14.15
C GLU A 255 22.38 -136.95 -13.75
N ILE A 256 21.15 -136.69 -13.28
CA ILE A 256 20.16 -137.74 -12.98
C ILE A 256 19.69 -138.44 -14.27
N ASP A 257 19.49 -137.71 -15.36
CA ASP A 257 19.10 -138.30 -16.65
C ASP A 257 20.25 -139.08 -17.32
N GLU A 258 21.51 -138.67 -17.14
CA GLU A 258 22.69 -139.47 -17.53
C GLU A 258 22.81 -140.77 -16.72
N LEU A 259 22.50 -140.73 -15.42
CA LEU A 259 22.46 -141.92 -14.56
C LEU A 259 21.29 -142.87 -14.89
N LYS A 260 20.13 -142.35 -15.31
CA LYS A 260 19.01 -143.17 -15.81
C LYS A 260 19.31 -143.80 -17.18
N SER A 261 20.01 -143.08 -18.05
CA SER A 261 20.50 -143.58 -19.35
C SER A 261 21.48 -144.76 -19.15
N THR A 262 22.45 -144.61 -18.24
CA THR A 262 23.41 -145.68 -17.92
C THR A 262 22.77 -146.87 -17.18
N HIS A 263 21.68 -146.66 -16.42
CA HIS A 263 20.92 -147.76 -15.81
C HIS A 263 20.07 -148.55 -16.82
N ASN A 264 19.45 -147.88 -17.80
CA ASN A 264 18.65 -148.54 -18.84
C ASN A 264 19.51 -149.30 -19.88
N LEU A 265 20.75 -148.86 -20.14
CA LEU A 265 21.70 -149.58 -21.02
C LEU A 265 22.32 -150.83 -20.38
N SER A 266 22.27 -150.99 -19.05
CA SER A 266 22.82 -152.18 -18.37
C SER A 266 21.79 -153.30 -18.16
N ILE A 267 20.49 -153.03 -18.33
CA ILE A 267 19.40 -154.00 -18.15
C ILE A 267 19.07 -154.74 -19.47
N ASP A 268 19.36 -154.15 -20.64
CA ASP A 268 19.03 -154.72 -21.97
C ASP A 268 20.05 -155.71 -22.57
N GLN A 269 21.18 -156.00 -21.92
CA GLN A 269 22.11 -157.07 -22.36
C GLN A 269 22.00 -158.38 -21.55
N LYS A 270 21.06 -158.49 -20.61
CA LYS A 270 20.80 -159.73 -19.84
C LYS A 270 19.55 -160.52 -20.25
N VAL A 271 18.87 -160.13 -21.33
CA VAL A 271 17.69 -160.85 -21.85
C VAL A 271 17.76 -161.01 -23.36
N ASN A 272 18.66 -161.88 -23.82
CA ASN A 272 18.41 -162.70 -25.01
C ASN A 272 19.08 -164.07 -24.77
N PHE A 273 18.22 -165.04 -24.51
CA PHE A 273 18.46 -166.45 -24.22
C PHE A 273 19.03 -167.21 -25.43
N VAL A 274 19.62 -168.38 -25.13
CA VAL A 274 19.47 -169.67 -25.85
C VAL A 274 19.62 -169.70 -27.36
#